data_AF-A0A965A5K5-F1
#
_entry.id   AF-A0A965A5K5-F1
#
_cell.length_a   1.000
_cell.length_b   1.000
_cell.length_c   1.000
_cell.angle_alpha   90.00
_cell.angle_beta   90.00
_cell.angle_gamma   90.00
#
_symmetry.space_group_name_H-M   'P 1'
#
loop_
_entity.id
_entity.type
_entity.pdbx_description
1 polymer ?
#
loop_
_entity_poly.entity_id
_entity_poly.type
_entity_poly.pdbx_seq_one_letter_code
_entity_poly.pdbx_strand_id
1 'polypeptide(L)'
;MATSSRVLPWRRQNTTIAEELSPLLTAYKSRHPKGSVSLINAAYETARSAHANQNRSSGELYINHPIAVARIVADIGLDEVSIVAALLHDAVEDT
;
A
#
# COMPACT_ATOMS: atom_id res chain seq x y z
N MET A 1 35.09 18.22 -7.00
CA MET A 1 34.00 19.20 -7.10
C MET A 1 32.72 18.46 -7.46
N ALA A 2 31.81 18.30 -6.49
CA ALA A 2 30.63 17.45 -6.60
C ALA A 2 29.53 18.10 -7.46
N THR A 3 28.99 17.34 -8.41
CA THR A 3 27.82 17.73 -9.21
C THR A 3 26.55 17.49 -8.40
N SER A 4 25.95 18.59 -7.91
CA SER A 4 24.65 18.55 -7.23
C SER A 4 23.54 18.29 -8.25
N SER A 5 23.02 17.06 -8.26
CA SER A 5 21.89 16.68 -9.09
C SER A 5 20.62 17.32 -8.54
N ARG A 6 20.06 18.27 -9.28
CA ARG A 6 18.78 18.93 -8.95
C ARG A 6 17.63 17.96 -9.15
N VAL A 7 17.27 17.24 -8.10
CA VAL A 7 16.09 16.38 -8.09
C VAL A 7 14.84 17.25 -7.93
N LEU A 8 13.99 17.26 -8.95
CA LEU A 8 12.79 18.08 -9.06
C LEU A 8 11.78 17.73 -7.93
N PRO A 9 11.23 18.73 -7.20
CA PRO A 9 10.53 18.51 -5.92
C PRO A 9 9.17 17.80 -6.04
N TRP A 10 8.53 17.81 -7.23
CA TRP A 10 7.19 17.23 -7.41
C TRP A 10 7.19 15.71 -7.64
N ARG A 11 8.36 15.07 -7.77
CA ARG A 11 8.46 13.62 -8.04
C ARG A 11 8.70 12.76 -6.78
N ARG A 12 8.55 13.33 -5.57
CA ARG A 12 8.89 12.63 -4.32
C ARG A 12 7.78 11.75 -3.74
N GLN A 13 6.51 11.98 -4.09
CA GLN A 13 5.41 11.25 -3.42
C GLN A 13 5.09 9.89 -4.07
N ASN A 14 5.34 9.71 -5.36
CA ASN A 14 5.01 8.46 -6.06
C ASN A 14 6.03 7.33 -5.80
N THR A 15 7.24 7.65 -5.35
CA THR A 15 8.28 6.64 -5.12
C THR A 15 7.99 5.83 -3.85
N THR A 16 7.45 6.45 -2.80
CA THR A 16 7.20 5.76 -1.52
C THR A 16 6.04 4.77 -1.61
N ILE A 17 4.98 5.10 -2.36
CA ILE A 17 3.81 4.24 -2.55
C ILE A 17 4.21 2.92 -3.22
N ALA A 18 4.98 3.02 -4.31
CA ALA A 18 5.44 1.85 -5.04
C ALA A 18 6.36 0.99 -4.16
N GLU A 19 7.22 1.60 -3.35
CA GLU A 19 8.10 0.89 -2.41
C GLU A 19 7.32 0.18 -1.29
N GLU A 20 6.29 0.82 -0.71
CA GLU A 20 5.45 0.26 0.35
C GLU A 20 4.62 -0.94 -0.13
N LEU A 21 4.08 -0.88 -1.36
CA LEU A 21 3.23 -1.94 -1.91
C LEU A 21 4.02 -3.08 -2.55
N SER A 22 5.26 -2.84 -2.97
CA SER A 22 6.11 -3.83 -3.65
C SER A 22 6.14 -5.20 -2.96
N PRO A 23 6.30 -5.29 -1.64
CA PRO A 23 6.34 -6.58 -0.96
C PRO A 23 5.00 -7.33 -0.99
N LEU A 24 3.89 -6.61 -0.85
CA LEU A 24 2.53 -7.17 -0.94
C LEU A 24 2.26 -7.70 -2.35
N LEU A 25 2.55 -6.89 -3.38
CA LEU A 25 2.34 -7.27 -4.78
C LEU A 25 3.22 -8.47 -5.16
N THR A 26 4.45 -8.52 -4.66
CA THR A 26 5.35 -9.66 -4.87
C THR A 26 4.79 -10.94 -4.24
N ALA A 27 4.33 -10.87 -2.98
CA ALA A 27 3.71 -12.00 -2.28
C ALA A 27 2.48 -12.52 -3.03
N TYR A 28 1.58 -11.62 -3.43
CA TYR A 28 0.39 -11.98 -4.20
C TYR A 28 0.73 -12.62 -5.56
N LYS A 29 1.64 -12.00 -6.33
CA LYS A 29 2.05 -12.52 -7.65
C LYS A 29 2.75 -13.86 -7.58
N SER A 30 3.42 -14.19 -6.47
CA SER A 30 4.05 -15.51 -6.29
C SER A 30 3.04 -16.66 -6.30
N ARG A 31 1.82 -16.40 -5.81
CA ARG A 31 0.73 -17.39 -5.73
C ARG A 31 -0.29 -17.23 -6.85
N HIS A 32 -0.43 -16.00 -7.37
CA HIS A 32 -1.37 -15.61 -8.43
C HIS A 32 -0.64 -14.94 -9.61
N PRO A 33 0.17 -15.68 -10.40
CA PRO A 33 0.99 -15.09 -11.46
C PRO A 33 0.15 -14.38 -12.54
N LYS A 34 -1.02 -14.93 -12.84
CA LYS A 34 -2.00 -14.36 -13.79
C LYS A 34 -2.99 -13.38 -13.14
N GLY A 35 -2.93 -13.21 -11.81
CA GLY A 35 -3.85 -12.36 -11.06
C GLY A 35 -3.69 -10.88 -11.41
N SER A 36 -4.80 -10.17 -11.50
CA SER A 36 -4.81 -8.72 -11.63
C SER A 36 -4.32 -8.07 -10.33
N VAL A 37 -3.60 -6.94 -10.44
CA VAL A 37 -3.23 -6.10 -9.28
C VAL A 37 -3.95 -4.75 -9.31
N SER A 38 -4.83 -4.54 -10.29
CA SER A 38 -5.47 -3.24 -10.50
C SER A 38 -6.40 -2.89 -9.35
N LEU A 39 -7.17 -3.86 -8.84
CA LEU A 39 -8.06 -3.63 -7.70
C LEU A 39 -7.26 -3.43 -6.41
N ILE A 40 -6.16 -4.17 -6.23
CA ILE A 40 -5.28 -4.02 -5.06
C ILE A 40 -4.70 -2.60 -5.00
N ASN A 41 -4.23 -2.08 -6.13
CA ASN A 41 -3.71 -0.70 -6.20
C ASN A 41 -4.81 0.34 -5.92
N ALA A 42 -6.02 0.15 -6.47
CA ALA A 42 -7.13 1.06 -6.24
C ALA A 42 -7.61 1.04 -4.76
N ALA A 43 -7.64 -0.15 -4.15
CA ALA A 43 -7.97 -0.34 -2.75
C ALA A 43 -6.95 0.35 -1.84
N TYR A 44 -5.65 0.21 -2.14
CA TYR A 44 -4.60 0.91 -1.39
C TYR A 44 -4.78 2.43 -1.47
N GLU A 45 -5.02 3.00 -2.65
CA GLU A 45 -5.18 4.45 -2.80
C GLU A 45 -6.40 4.96 -2.01
N THR A 46 -7.47 4.16 -1.99
CA THR A 46 -8.69 4.46 -1.23
C THR A 46 -8.41 4.42 0.27
N ALA A 47 -7.79 3.36 0.79
CA ALA A 47 -7.41 3.24 2.20
C ALA A 47 -6.45 4.36 2.62
N ARG A 48 -5.45 4.67 1.79
CA ARG A 48 -4.49 5.75 2.01
C ARG A 48 -5.19 7.11 2.10
N SER A 49 -6.12 7.38 1.19
CA SER A 49 -6.90 8.62 1.19
C SER A 49 -7.80 8.72 2.42
N ALA A 50 -8.43 7.62 2.81
CA ALA A 50 -9.29 7.55 3.99
C ALA A 50 -8.49 7.87 5.27
N HIS A 51 -7.29 7.31 5.40
CA HIS A 51 -6.41 7.56 6.55
C HIS A 51 -5.49 8.79 6.39
N ALA A 52 -5.64 9.62 5.35
CA ALA A 52 -4.70 10.71 5.05
C ALA A 52 -4.63 11.80 6.14
N ASN A 53 -5.72 11.96 6.92
CA ASN A 53 -5.79 12.92 8.03
C ASN A 53 -5.45 12.29 9.39
N GLN A 54 -5.10 11.00 9.42
CA GLN A 54 -4.76 10.27 10.63
C GLN A 54 -3.26 10.02 10.70
N ASN A 55 -2.58 10.88 11.45
CA ASN A 55 -1.21 10.61 11.87
C ASN A 55 -1.24 9.84 13.20
N ARG A 56 -0.48 8.74 13.28
CA ARG A 56 -0.16 8.16 14.59
C ARG A 56 0.67 9.15 15.40
N SER A 57 0.64 9.03 16.73
CA SER A 57 1.50 9.82 17.63
C SER A 57 3.00 9.67 17.35
N SER A 58 3.41 8.64 16.60
CA SER A 58 4.79 8.41 16.11
C SER A 58 5.16 9.19 14.84
N GLY A 59 4.20 9.81 14.14
CA GLY A 59 4.39 10.48 12.86
C GLY A 59 4.31 9.56 11.63
N GLU A 60 4.04 8.26 11.81
CA GLU A 60 3.80 7.32 10.73
C GLU A 60 2.33 7.35 10.26
N LEU A 61 2.12 7.14 8.96
CA LEU A 61 0.80 7.05 8.35
C LEU A 61 0.07 5.77 8.83
N TYR A 62 -1.22 5.89 9.14
CA TYR A 62 -2.05 4.78 9.62
C TYR A 62 -2.15 3.60 8.63
N ILE A 63 -1.89 3.86 7.34
CA ILE A 63 -1.94 2.89 6.23
C ILE A 63 -1.01 1.67 6.41
N ASN A 64 0.01 1.76 7.26
CA ASN A 64 0.94 0.66 7.51
C ASN A 64 0.26 -0.60 8.07
N HIS A 65 -0.77 -0.44 8.91
CA HIS A 65 -1.50 -1.57 9.49
C HIS A 65 -2.31 -2.34 8.42
N PRO A 66 -3.19 -1.70 7.62
CA PRO A 66 -3.87 -2.39 6.53
C PRO A 66 -2.94 -3.08 5.53
N ILE A 67 -1.77 -2.50 5.21
CA ILE A 67 -0.77 -3.14 4.35
C ILE A 67 -0.20 -4.40 4.99
N ALA A 68 0.14 -4.36 6.29
CA ALA A 68 0.68 -5.51 7.00
C ALA A 68 -0.32 -6.67 7.05
N VAL A 69 -1.60 -6.38 7.32
CA VAL A 69 -2.69 -7.38 7.30
C VAL A 69 -2.85 -7.95 5.89
N ALA A 70 -2.91 -7.10 4.86
CA ALA A 70 -3.02 -7.53 3.47
C ALA A 70 -1.85 -8.42 3.03
N ARG A 71 -0.64 -8.17 3.56
CA ARG A 71 0.53 -9.00 3.29
C ARG A 71 0.40 -10.40 3.88
N ILE A 72 -0.08 -10.51 5.12
CA ILE A 72 -0.35 -11.82 5.74
C ILE A 72 -1.38 -12.59 4.91
N VAL A 73 -2.44 -11.92 4.46
CA VAL A 73 -3.48 -12.50 3.58
C VAL A 73 -2.90 -13.00 2.26
N ALA A 74 -2.02 -12.20 1.62
CA ALA A 74 -1.32 -12.60 0.41
C ALA A 74 -0.35 -13.77 0.65
N ASP A 75 0.34 -13.79 1.78
CA ASP A 75 1.26 -14.86 2.18
C ASP A 75 0.53 -16.17 2.50
N ILE A 76 -0.73 -16.13 2.93
CA ILE A 76 -1.58 -17.33 3.08
C ILE A 76 -2.03 -17.85 1.70
N GLY A 77 -2.09 -16.98 0.69
CA GLY A 77 -2.49 -17.33 -0.67
C GLY A 77 -3.96 -17.11 -0.99
N LEU A 78 -4.61 -16.23 -0.22
CA LEU A 78 -5.97 -15.80 -0.52
C LEU A 78 -6.02 -14.99 -1.83
N ASP A 79 -7.23 -14.82 -2.34
CA ASP A 79 -7.52 -14.22 -3.63
C ASP A 79 -7.48 -12.68 -3.60
N GLU A 80 -7.61 -12.07 -4.78
CA GLU A 80 -7.60 -10.61 -4.98
C GLU A 80 -8.61 -9.90 -4.08
N VAL A 81 -9.82 -10.45 -3.95
CA VAL A 81 -10.92 -9.83 -3.18
C VAL A 81 -10.59 -9.82 -1.69
N SER A 82 -10.00 -10.90 -1.17
CA SER A 82 -9.57 -10.98 0.22
C SER A 82 -8.48 -9.95 0.54
N ILE A 83 -7.55 -9.71 -0.38
CA ILE A 83 -6.49 -8.69 -0.21
C ILE A 83 -7.09 -7.28 -0.23
N VAL A 84 -8.03 -7.02 -1.14
CA VAL A 84 -8.77 -5.75 -1.20
C VAL A 84 -9.55 -5.51 0.09
N ALA A 85 -10.25 -6.51 0.59
CA ALA A 85 -10.96 -6.42 1.87
C ALA A 85 -10.01 -6.12 3.03
N ALA A 86 -8.84 -6.79 3.08
CA ALA A 86 -7.83 -6.53 4.10
C ALA A 86 -7.26 -5.10 4.04
N LEU A 87 -7.09 -4.53 2.84
CA LEU A 87 -6.66 -3.13 2.69
C LEU A 87 -7.73 -2.13 3.15
N LEU A 88 -9.01 -2.47 3.04
CA LEU A 88 -10.12 -1.57 3.31
C LEU A 88 -10.81 -1.81 4.66
N HIS A 89 -10.43 -2.84 5.41
CA HIS A 89 -11.20 -3.28 6.59
C HIS A 89 -11.41 -2.18 7.63
N ASP A 90 -10.38 -1.39 7.92
CA ASP A 90 -10.45 -0.29 8.88
C ASP A 90 -10.92 1.02 8.25
N ALA A 91 -10.99 1.12 6.92
CA ALA A 91 -11.40 2.36 6.27
C ALA A 91 -12.86 2.74 6.57
N VAL A 92 -13.73 1.77 6.88
CA VAL A 92 -15.13 2.06 7.25
C VAL A 92 -15.29 2.40 8.73
N GLU A 93 -14.49 1.81 9.60
CA GLU A 93 -14.61 1.98 11.06
C GLU A 93 -13.82 3.18 11.58
N ASP A 94 -12.66 3.45 10.98
CA ASP A 94 -11.72 4.46 11.46
C ASP A 94 -11.73 5.77 10.64
N THR A 95 -12.52 5.95 9.57
CA THR A 95 -12.44 7.17 8.72
C THR A 95 -13.75 7.93 8.53
#